data_AF-A0A3C0VC74-F1
#
_entry.id   AF-A0A3C0VC74-F1
#
_cell.length_a   1.000
_cell.length_b   1.000
_cell.length_c   1.000
_cell.angle_alpha   90.00
_cell.angle_beta   90.00
_cell.angle_gamma   90.00
#
_symmetry.space_group_name_H-M   'P 1'
#
loop_
_entity.id
_entity.type
_entity.pdbx_description
1 polymer ?
#
loop_
_entity_poly.entity_id
_entity_poly.type
_entity_poly.pdbx_seq_one_letter_code
_entity_poly.pdbx_strand_id
1 'polypeptide(L)'
;MAMRQLEGAARAPAQWRALCAGSDRAFDRYLEREIYGRGGEEYLAAQKRRFAETVEAHAAAFGDGECFLMRAPGRLNAFLEYLDMCAGDHMSTTIDGDIPMAFAPRDDDTVVIRNASALFPERRFSIGEARARFASAPWGSGESAGLPDNWDNRTRVHPYHGGARGDHVNYCLAAFLRLAWDDPGLVRRGANITFGPSTIPLRAGTSSSSAIVVLSALACLRCNPARADALDVPGLCRLLGEAEWYVGTHGGANDQTTILRNEVNGILYNRHSREKLDSTPLRFLEGLRIVMANSLWEANKALGANYVFNLRKGWMDLGDDLLTAAIDHCASHAGPKGPGWALARVREHFGWTIDAPALPALDALDWRAVREKYRRFGSLDAGLLGVPQEAIAQLIMLLPAEIGPDQAGAALGKDRTALARDYTLPDEKDRVWRPRNAAVFFNTENILGRRIERLLGEAAAALERGVAPDSAEYDAFRRMLGECIERAQDTIRDDFMVSNEQLDLLLRIAAEGPGYAGGKLTGAGSGGCVCVFVREEEAEAMLAHLDRAYYGVPAHFERYRGALRALPDAAVRREMEENLARALADTPAQRRIVTFSRGACMLGL
;
A
#
# COMPACT_ATOMS: atom_id res chain seq x y z
N MET A 1 -25.52 7.20 -1.17
CA MET A 1 -25.20 7.06 -2.61
C MET A 1 -24.84 5.60 -2.81
N ALA A 2 -25.53 4.87 -3.71
CA ALA A 2 -25.24 3.44 -3.89
C ALA A 2 -23.77 3.25 -4.34
N MET A 3 -23.11 2.21 -3.81
CA MET A 3 -21.73 1.91 -4.16
C MET A 3 -21.65 1.40 -5.59
N ARG A 4 -21.12 2.21 -6.52
CA ARG A 4 -21.00 1.84 -7.95
C ARG A 4 -20.23 0.52 -8.17
N GLN A 5 -19.34 0.16 -7.26
CA GLN A 5 -18.58 -1.09 -7.31
C GLN A 5 -19.48 -2.35 -7.21
N LEU A 6 -20.68 -2.21 -6.65
CA LEU A 6 -21.68 -3.27 -6.51
C LEU A 6 -22.72 -3.28 -7.65
N GLU A 7 -22.60 -2.36 -8.62
CA GLU A 7 -23.46 -2.34 -9.80
C GLU A 7 -23.07 -3.51 -10.72
N GLY A 8 -23.97 -4.48 -10.84
CA GLY A 8 -23.78 -5.69 -11.63
C GLY A 8 -24.93 -6.66 -11.42
N ALA A 9 -25.26 -7.40 -12.47
CA ALA A 9 -26.32 -8.41 -12.42
C ALA A 9 -25.72 -9.81 -12.24
N ALA A 10 -26.40 -10.64 -11.45
CA ALA A 10 -26.14 -12.07 -11.47
C ALA A 10 -26.59 -12.62 -12.83
N ARG A 11 -25.86 -13.60 -13.35
CA ARG A 11 -26.18 -14.28 -14.60
C ARG A 11 -25.88 -15.76 -14.46
N ALA A 12 -26.58 -16.59 -15.22
CA ALA A 12 -26.23 -18.00 -15.32
C ALA A 12 -24.85 -18.17 -15.97
N PRO A 13 -24.05 -19.21 -15.62
CA PRO A 13 -22.74 -19.46 -16.21
C PRO A 13 -22.75 -19.50 -17.75
N ALA A 14 -23.81 -20.06 -18.35
CA ALA A 14 -24.00 -20.05 -19.81
C ALA A 14 -24.08 -18.64 -20.41
N GLN A 15 -24.70 -17.69 -19.74
CA GLN A 15 -24.79 -16.30 -20.20
C GLN A 15 -23.44 -15.58 -20.09
N TRP A 16 -22.70 -15.82 -19.00
CA TRP A 16 -21.34 -15.32 -18.85
C TRP A 16 -20.40 -15.87 -19.92
N ARG A 17 -20.48 -17.17 -20.22
CA ARG A 17 -19.74 -17.79 -21.34
C ARG A 17 -20.05 -17.13 -22.67
N ALA A 18 -21.33 -16.93 -22.97
CA ALA A 18 -21.73 -16.29 -24.22
C ALA A 18 -21.17 -14.87 -24.33
N LEU A 19 -21.14 -14.12 -23.22
CA LEU A 19 -20.57 -12.77 -23.17
C LEU A 19 -19.04 -12.78 -23.36
N CYS A 20 -18.33 -13.73 -22.73
CA CYS A 20 -16.87 -13.82 -22.81
C CYS A 20 -16.38 -14.42 -24.14
N ALA A 21 -17.13 -15.37 -24.73
CA ALA A 21 -16.79 -16.00 -26.00
C ALA A 21 -17.30 -15.22 -27.23
N GLY A 22 -18.28 -14.35 -27.03
CA GLY A 22 -18.92 -13.59 -28.11
C GLY A 22 -17.97 -12.58 -28.76
N SER A 23 -18.25 -12.30 -30.04
CA SER A 23 -17.74 -11.14 -30.78
C SER A 23 -18.52 -9.86 -30.45
N ASP A 24 -19.21 -9.84 -29.30
CA ASP A 24 -20.00 -8.70 -28.86
C ASP A 24 -19.09 -7.50 -28.62
N ARG A 25 -19.11 -6.59 -29.60
CA ARG A 25 -18.33 -5.36 -29.55
C ARG A 25 -18.75 -4.47 -28.38
N ALA A 26 -19.93 -4.65 -27.77
CA ALA A 26 -20.32 -3.88 -26.60
C ALA A 26 -19.49 -4.25 -25.37
N PHE A 27 -19.30 -5.54 -25.10
CA PHE A 27 -18.49 -5.98 -23.96
C PHE A 27 -17.01 -5.68 -24.17
N ASP A 28 -16.50 -5.84 -25.38
CA ASP A 28 -15.13 -5.44 -25.72
C ASP A 28 -14.91 -3.95 -25.51
N ARG A 29 -15.83 -3.09 -25.99
CA ARG A 29 -15.77 -1.64 -25.74
C ARG A 29 -15.88 -1.30 -24.26
N TYR A 30 -16.70 -2.03 -23.49
CA TYR A 30 -16.81 -1.84 -22.05
C TYR A 30 -15.48 -2.16 -21.36
N LEU A 31 -14.89 -3.34 -21.64
CA LEU A 31 -13.61 -3.74 -21.06
C LEU A 31 -12.48 -2.77 -21.46
N GLU A 32 -12.46 -2.34 -22.72
CA GLU A 32 -11.47 -1.39 -23.21
C GLU A 32 -11.61 -0.01 -22.54
N ARG A 33 -12.81 0.57 -22.53
CA ARG A 33 -13.02 1.97 -22.10
C ARG A 33 -13.17 2.14 -20.60
N GLU A 34 -13.89 1.23 -19.96
CA GLU A 34 -14.31 1.39 -18.57
C GLU A 34 -13.44 0.59 -17.59
N ILE A 35 -12.73 -0.43 -18.07
CA ILE A 35 -11.96 -1.34 -17.20
C ILE A 35 -10.45 -1.17 -17.40
N TYR A 36 -9.92 -1.46 -18.59
CA TYR A 36 -8.47 -1.56 -18.81
C TYR A 36 -7.85 -0.32 -19.46
N GLY A 37 -8.64 0.55 -20.07
CA GLY A 37 -8.20 1.82 -20.67
C GLY A 37 -7.48 1.68 -22.00
N ARG A 38 -6.45 0.82 -22.06
CA ARG A 38 -5.65 0.55 -23.26
C ARG A 38 -5.20 -0.92 -23.28
N GLY A 39 -5.95 -1.77 -23.96
CA GLY A 39 -5.59 -3.16 -24.21
C GLY A 39 -5.99 -3.51 -25.63
N GLY A 40 -5.03 -3.90 -26.47
CA GLY A 40 -5.32 -4.34 -27.83
C GLY A 40 -6.23 -5.59 -27.86
N GLU A 41 -6.70 -5.97 -29.04
CA GLU A 41 -7.65 -7.08 -29.20
C GLU A 41 -7.17 -8.38 -28.55
N GLU A 42 -5.88 -8.72 -28.69
CA GLU A 42 -5.30 -9.93 -28.09
C GLU A 42 -5.34 -9.89 -26.55
N TYR A 43 -5.03 -8.74 -25.96
CA TYR A 43 -5.08 -8.55 -24.52
C TYR A 43 -6.51 -8.72 -24.00
N LEU A 44 -7.50 -8.06 -24.63
CA LEU A 44 -8.90 -8.19 -24.23
C LEU A 44 -9.41 -9.62 -24.39
N ALA A 45 -9.01 -10.31 -25.47
CA ALA A 45 -9.33 -11.73 -25.65
C ALA A 45 -8.75 -12.60 -24.52
N ALA A 46 -7.54 -12.31 -24.04
CA ALA A 46 -6.95 -13.01 -22.89
C ALA A 46 -7.74 -12.74 -21.59
N GLN A 47 -8.19 -11.51 -21.36
CA GLN A 47 -9.01 -11.17 -20.19
C GLN A 47 -10.35 -11.91 -20.21
N LYS A 48 -11.04 -11.92 -21.36
CA LYS A 48 -12.30 -12.65 -21.53
C LYS A 48 -12.15 -14.16 -21.29
N ARG A 49 -11.05 -14.77 -21.73
CA ARG A 49 -10.76 -16.19 -21.44
C ARG A 49 -10.66 -16.44 -19.93
N ARG A 50 -9.90 -15.61 -19.20
CA ARG A 50 -9.78 -15.72 -17.73
C ARG A 50 -11.12 -15.59 -17.02
N PHE A 51 -11.97 -14.68 -17.47
CA PHE A 51 -13.33 -14.51 -16.95
C PHE A 51 -14.20 -15.74 -17.18
N ALA A 52 -14.19 -16.30 -18.40
CA ALA A 52 -14.90 -17.53 -18.70
C ALA A 52 -14.40 -18.70 -17.84
N GLU A 53 -13.08 -18.89 -17.74
CA GLU A 53 -12.46 -19.93 -16.91
C GLU A 53 -12.87 -19.81 -15.43
N THR A 54 -12.95 -18.58 -14.91
CA THR A 54 -13.38 -18.33 -13.53
C THR A 54 -14.82 -18.77 -13.30
N VAL A 55 -15.71 -18.44 -14.23
CA VAL A 55 -17.13 -18.81 -14.17
C VAL A 55 -17.32 -20.32 -14.32
N GLU A 56 -16.61 -20.97 -15.24
CA GLU A 56 -16.68 -22.42 -15.41
C GLU A 56 -16.18 -23.15 -14.16
N ALA A 57 -15.08 -22.68 -13.55
CA ALA A 57 -14.58 -23.24 -12.30
C ALA A 57 -15.60 -23.07 -11.15
N HIS A 58 -16.35 -21.96 -11.13
CA HIS A 58 -17.42 -21.73 -10.17
C HIS A 58 -18.63 -22.65 -10.42
N ALA A 59 -19.06 -22.78 -11.67
CA ALA A 59 -20.17 -23.66 -12.04
C ALA A 59 -19.87 -25.13 -11.77
N ALA A 60 -18.65 -25.59 -12.09
CA ALA A 60 -18.19 -26.94 -11.77
C ALA A 60 -18.17 -27.21 -10.26
N ALA A 61 -17.99 -26.17 -9.44
CA ALA A 61 -17.94 -26.27 -8.00
C ALA A 61 -19.29 -26.24 -7.30
N PHE A 62 -20.20 -25.38 -7.78
CA PHE A 62 -21.42 -25.00 -7.06
C PHE A 62 -22.70 -25.16 -7.88
N GLY A 63 -22.60 -25.63 -9.12
CA GLY A 63 -23.71 -25.81 -10.06
C GLY A 63 -23.97 -24.60 -10.97
N ASP A 64 -24.94 -24.75 -11.88
CA ASP A 64 -25.27 -23.76 -12.91
C ASP A 64 -26.20 -22.62 -12.44
N GLY A 65 -26.28 -22.38 -11.13
CA GLY A 65 -27.04 -21.26 -10.57
C GLY A 65 -26.47 -19.90 -10.96
N GLU A 66 -27.27 -18.85 -10.85
CA GLU A 66 -26.79 -17.50 -11.16
C GLU A 66 -25.62 -17.10 -10.24
N CYS A 67 -24.59 -16.51 -10.85
CA CYS A 67 -23.44 -15.98 -10.14
C CYS A 67 -23.10 -14.56 -10.61
N PHE A 68 -22.49 -13.80 -9.72
CA PHE A 68 -21.87 -12.52 -10.06
C PHE A 68 -20.42 -12.76 -10.47
N LEU A 69 -19.93 -11.95 -11.41
CA LEU A 69 -18.53 -11.89 -11.78
C LEU A 69 -17.98 -10.51 -11.47
N MET A 70 -16.85 -10.44 -10.78
CA MET A 70 -16.16 -9.19 -10.46
C MET A 70 -14.65 -9.35 -10.61
N ARG A 71 -13.92 -8.24 -10.57
CA ARG A 71 -12.46 -8.25 -10.56
C ARG A 71 -11.92 -7.17 -9.64
N ALA A 72 -10.71 -7.38 -9.13
CA ALA A 72 -9.93 -6.36 -8.45
C ALA A 72 -8.50 -6.32 -9.00
N PRO A 73 -8.01 -5.13 -9.40
CA PRO A 73 -6.65 -4.99 -9.86
C PRO A 73 -5.66 -5.04 -8.70
N GLY A 74 -4.39 -5.28 -9.03
CA GLY A 74 -3.30 -4.86 -8.16
C GLY A 74 -3.17 -3.34 -8.16
N ARG A 75 -2.32 -2.82 -7.29
CA ARG A 75 -2.03 -1.38 -7.22
C ARG A 75 -0.55 -1.10 -7.24
N LEU A 76 -0.21 0.11 -7.64
CA LEU A 76 1.12 0.66 -7.63
C LEU A 76 1.15 1.91 -6.76
N ASN A 77 2.17 2.00 -5.89
CA ASN A 77 2.52 3.23 -5.21
C ASN A 77 3.28 4.13 -6.18
N ALA A 78 2.49 4.78 -7.03
CA ALA A 78 2.98 5.47 -8.21
C ALA A 78 4.01 6.56 -7.87
N PHE A 79 3.86 7.25 -6.73
CA PHE A 79 4.69 8.40 -6.40
C PHE A 79 5.27 8.36 -4.99
N LEU A 80 4.41 8.17 -3.98
CA LEU A 80 4.77 8.27 -2.57
C LEU A 80 4.77 6.88 -1.92
N GLU A 81 5.48 6.70 -0.81
CA GLU A 81 5.57 5.42 -0.09
C GLU A 81 5.35 5.61 1.43
N TYR A 82 4.85 4.57 2.12
CA TYR A 82 4.72 4.48 3.58
C TYR A 82 3.78 5.47 4.30
N LEU A 83 3.31 6.51 3.62
CA LEU A 83 2.66 7.66 4.28
C LEU A 83 1.38 7.32 5.04
N ASP A 84 0.57 6.40 4.52
CA ASP A 84 -0.73 6.05 5.09
C ASP A 84 -0.63 5.43 6.49
N MET A 85 0.51 4.83 6.83
CA MET A 85 0.77 4.27 8.16
C MET A 85 0.89 5.34 9.26
N CYS A 86 1.25 6.57 8.91
CA CYS A 86 1.27 7.70 9.84
C CYS A 86 0.28 8.80 9.46
N ALA A 87 -0.89 8.42 8.92
CA ALA A 87 -1.95 9.37 8.53
C ALA A 87 -1.49 10.42 7.50
N GLY A 88 -0.50 10.09 6.67
CA GLY A 88 -0.02 10.95 5.59
C GLY A 88 -0.74 10.67 4.27
N ASP A 89 -0.91 11.70 3.45
CA ASP A 89 -1.61 11.57 2.18
C ASP A 89 -0.77 10.80 1.16
N HIS A 90 -1.35 9.80 0.50
CA HIS A 90 -0.61 8.85 -0.34
C HIS A 90 -1.09 8.89 -1.78
N MET A 91 -0.19 8.84 -2.76
CA MET A 91 -0.53 8.92 -4.19
C MET A 91 -0.21 7.61 -4.94
N SER A 92 -1.27 6.95 -5.41
CA SER A 92 -1.22 5.58 -5.96
C SER A 92 -2.17 5.43 -7.16
N THR A 93 -1.99 4.35 -7.94
CA THR A 93 -2.88 3.98 -9.04
C THR A 93 -3.06 2.46 -9.08
N THR A 94 -4.03 1.95 -9.85
CA THR A 94 -4.17 0.50 -10.09
C THR A 94 -3.43 0.08 -11.35
N ILE A 95 -3.01 -1.19 -11.40
CA ILE A 95 -2.37 -1.77 -12.59
C ILE A 95 -3.38 -2.55 -13.43
N ASP A 96 -3.02 -2.91 -14.65
CA ASP A 96 -3.86 -3.70 -15.56
C ASP A 96 -3.87 -5.21 -15.23
N GLY A 97 -2.95 -5.67 -14.37
CA GLY A 97 -3.03 -6.99 -13.76
C GLY A 97 -4.10 -7.06 -12.65
N ASP A 98 -4.92 -8.10 -12.65
CA ASP A 98 -6.06 -8.24 -11.73
C ASP A 98 -6.34 -9.69 -11.31
N ILE A 99 -7.30 -9.86 -10.38
CA ILE A 99 -7.86 -11.13 -9.95
C ILE A 99 -9.37 -11.14 -10.27
N PRO A 100 -9.85 -12.00 -11.17
CA PRO A 100 -11.27 -12.25 -11.34
C PRO A 100 -11.83 -13.12 -10.22
N MET A 101 -13.08 -12.88 -9.85
CA MET A 101 -13.79 -13.64 -8.83
C MET A 101 -15.25 -13.85 -9.25
N ALA A 102 -15.69 -15.10 -9.29
CA ALA A 102 -17.09 -15.45 -9.39
C ALA A 102 -17.64 -15.79 -8.00
N PHE A 103 -18.84 -15.33 -7.66
CA PHE A 103 -19.47 -15.68 -6.38
C PHE A 103 -20.99 -15.74 -6.45
N ALA A 104 -21.58 -16.50 -5.53
CA ALA A 104 -23.02 -16.62 -5.34
C ALA A 104 -23.38 -16.49 -3.86
N PRO A 105 -24.41 -15.71 -3.49
CA PRO A 105 -24.89 -15.62 -2.11
C PRO A 105 -25.40 -16.97 -1.59
N ARG A 106 -25.24 -17.19 -0.29
CA ARG A 106 -25.85 -18.32 0.43
C ARG A 106 -26.89 -17.84 1.42
N ASP A 107 -27.77 -18.73 1.85
CA ASP A 107 -28.81 -18.41 2.85
C ASP A 107 -28.35 -18.67 4.30
N ASP A 108 -27.22 -19.34 4.47
CA ASP A 108 -26.52 -19.52 5.75
C ASP A 108 -25.35 -18.52 5.87
N ASP A 109 -24.65 -18.53 7.01
CA ASP A 109 -23.50 -17.67 7.28
C ASP A 109 -22.15 -18.28 6.85
N THR A 110 -22.18 -19.37 6.06
CA THR A 110 -20.97 -20.10 5.67
C THR A 110 -20.35 -19.47 4.43
N VAL A 111 -19.04 -19.27 4.46
CA VAL A 111 -18.26 -18.85 3.29
C VAL A 111 -17.44 -20.04 2.82
N VAL A 112 -17.56 -20.39 1.54
CA VAL A 112 -16.78 -21.45 0.87
C VAL A 112 -15.91 -20.81 -0.20
N ILE A 113 -14.60 -21.03 -0.12
CA ILE A 113 -13.60 -20.40 -0.99
C ILE A 113 -12.89 -21.48 -1.79
N ARG A 114 -12.84 -21.27 -3.11
CA ARG A 114 -12.05 -22.03 -4.07
C ARG A 114 -11.16 -21.10 -4.88
N ASN A 115 -10.12 -21.68 -5.48
CA ASN A 115 -9.17 -21.00 -6.32
C ASN A 115 -8.88 -21.82 -7.58
N ALA A 116 -8.69 -21.15 -8.71
CA ALA A 116 -8.26 -21.79 -9.95
C ALA A 116 -6.83 -22.36 -9.84
N SER A 117 -5.98 -21.79 -8.98
CA SER A 117 -4.65 -22.31 -8.70
C SER A 117 -4.71 -23.37 -7.59
N ALA A 118 -4.16 -24.55 -7.89
CA ALA A 118 -4.03 -25.65 -6.93
C ALA A 118 -3.14 -25.30 -5.71
N LEU A 119 -2.36 -24.22 -5.78
CA LEU A 119 -1.58 -23.69 -4.65
C LEU A 119 -2.47 -23.21 -3.49
N PHE A 120 -3.73 -22.89 -3.77
CA PHE A 120 -4.68 -22.34 -2.81
C PHE A 120 -5.87 -23.31 -2.66
N PRO A 121 -5.74 -24.35 -1.83
CA PRO A 121 -6.77 -25.38 -1.67
C PRO A 121 -8.07 -24.82 -1.08
N GLU A 122 -9.18 -25.55 -1.28
CA GLU A 122 -10.49 -25.17 -0.76
C GLU A 122 -10.45 -24.86 0.75
N ARG A 123 -11.20 -23.83 1.14
CA ARG A 123 -11.39 -23.43 2.53
C ARG A 123 -12.86 -23.12 2.80
N ARG A 124 -13.28 -23.29 4.05
CA ARG A 124 -14.62 -22.92 4.51
C ARG A 124 -14.57 -22.34 5.93
N PHE A 125 -15.47 -21.41 6.24
CA PHE A 125 -15.69 -20.90 7.60
C PHE A 125 -17.12 -20.39 7.78
N SER A 126 -17.68 -20.51 8.99
CA SER A 126 -18.86 -19.76 9.42
C SER A 126 -18.43 -18.37 9.91
N ILE A 127 -19.15 -17.33 9.49
CA ILE A 127 -18.88 -15.95 9.91
C ILE A 127 -19.11 -15.80 11.42
N GLY A 128 -20.23 -16.33 11.93
CA GLY A 128 -20.58 -16.25 13.34
C GLY A 128 -19.59 -16.97 14.24
N GLU A 129 -19.21 -18.20 13.87
CA GLU A 129 -18.22 -19.00 14.61
C GLU A 129 -16.84 -18.31 14.62
N ALA A 130 -16.38 -17.81 13.47
CA ALA A 130 -15.09 -17.14 13.39
C ALA A 130 -15.06 -15.86 14.24
N ARG A 131 -16.16 -15.08 14.27
CA ARG A 131 -16.31 -13.92 15.14
C ARG A 131 -16.29 -14.31 16.61
N ALA A 132 -17.09 -15.30 17.01
CA ALA A 132 -17.15 -15.76 18.39
C ALA A 132 -15.77 -16.24 18.88
N ARG A 133 -15.04 -16.97 18.03
CA ARG A 133 -13.67 -17.41 18.30
C ARG A 133 -12.69 -16.26 18.44
N PHE A 134 -12.78 -15.22 17.61
CA PHE A 134 -11.88 -14.08 17.74
C PHE A 134 -12.19 -13.25 19.00
N ALA A 135 -13.48 -13.08 19.32
CA ALA A 135 -13.93 -12.39 20.52
C ALA A 135 -13.55 -13.14 21.82
N SER A 136 -13.41 -14.47 21.77
CA SER A 136 -13.02 -15.28 22.93
C SER A 136 -11.51 -15.34 23.17
N ALA A 137 -10.69 -14.68 22.34
CA ALA A 137 -9.26 -14.56 22.59
C ALA A 137 -9.01 -13.93 23.98
N PRO A 138 -8.01 -14.41 24.75
CA PRO A 138 -7.73 -13.92 26.10
C PRO A 138 -7.61 -12.40 26.15
N TRP A 139 -8.21 -11.76 27.16
CA TRP A 139 -8.19 -10.30 27.30
C TRP A 139 -8.11 -9.87 28.76
N GLY A 140 -7.51 -8.70 29.03
CA GLY A 140 -7.41 -8.09 30.37
C GLY A 140 -6.19 -8.51 31.19
N SER A 141 -5.23 -9.22 30.59
CA SER A 141 -3.99 -9.65 31.26
C SER A 141 -2.80 -9.67 30.29
N GLY A 142 -1.57 -9.73 30.83
CA GLY A 142 -0.35 -9.76 30.03
C GLY A 142 -0.26 -8.56 29.08
N GLU A 143 -0.04 -8.82 27.79
CA GLU A 143 0.10 -7.79 26.75
C GLU A 143 -1.16 -6.93 26.54
N SER A 144 -2.34 -7.45 26.89
CA SER A 144 -3.64 -6.74 26.78
C SER A 144 -4.00 -5.92 28.03
N ALA A 145 -3.20 -5.98 29.09
CA ALA A 145 -3.52 -5.31 30.35
C ALA A 145 -3.62 -3.78 30.18
N GLY A 146 -4.73 -3.20 30.61
CA GLY A 146 -4.99 -1.75 30.54
C GLY A 146 -5.38 -1.24 29.14
N LEU A 147 -5.43 -2.09 28.12
CA LEU A 147 -5.86 -1.71 26.78
C LEU A 147 -7.39 -1.81 26.63
N PRO A 148 -8.05 -0.84 25.95
CA PRO A 148 -9.44 -0.96 25.56
C PRO A 148 -9.69 -2.20 24.70
N ASP A 149 -10.75 -2.95 25.00
CA ASP A 149 -11.15 -4.13 24.24
C ASP A 149 -11.85 -3.71 22.92
N ASN A 150 -11.08 -3.60 21.84
CA ASN A 150 -11.58 -3.18 20.53
C ASN A 150 -10.82 -3.89 19.39
N TRP A 151 -11.26 -3.69 18.15
CA TRP A 151 -10.66 -4.32 16.96
C TRP A 151 -9.15 -4.06 16.86
N ASP A 152 -8.74 -2.80 17.04
CA ASP A 152 -7.34 -2.37 16.93
C ASP A 152 -6.45 -3.14 17.91
N ASN A 153 -6.75 -3.05 19.21
CA ASN A 153 -5.93 -3.69 20.23
C ASN A 153 -6.00 -5.22 20.13
N ARG A 154 -7.17 -5.80 19.80
CA ARG A 154 -7.28 -7.25 19.62
C ARG A 154 -6.44 -7.77 18.46
N THR A 155 -6.44 -7.09 17.33
CA THR A 155 -5.65 -7.50 16.16
C THR A 155 -4.14 -7.28 16.38
N ARG A 156 -3.75 -6.32 17.22
CA ARG A 156 -2.36 -6.16 17.66
C ARG A 156 -1.88 -7.29 18.57
N VAL A 157 -2.67 -7.64 19.59
CA VAL A 157 -2.28 -8.66 20.60
C VAL A 157 -2.48 -10.09 20.07
N HIS A 158 -3.54 -10.30 19.28
CA HIS A 158 -3.95 -11.64 18.83
C HIS A 158 -4.23 -11.67 17.31
N PRO A 159 -3.27 -11.28 16.46
CA PRO A 159 -3.45 -11.40 15.02
C PRO A 159 -3.69 -12.86 14.64
N TYR A 160 -4.51 -13.10 13.61
CA TYR A 160 -4.89 -14.39 13.02
C TYR A 160 -5.38 -15.43 14.05
N HIS A 161 -5.90 -15.00 15.20
CA HIS A 161 -6.32 -15.89 16.27
C HIS A 161 -7.39 -16.91 15.80
N GLY A 162 -7.09 -18.18 15.99
CA GLY A 162 -7.92 -19.30 15.52
C GLY A 162 -7.67 -19.71 14.06
N GLY A 163 -6.72 -19.08 13.36
CA GLY A 163 -6.22 -19.48 12.06
C GLY A 163 -4.72 -19.77 12.08
N ALA A 164 -4.21 -20.40 11.02
CA ALA A 164 -2.77 -20.55 10.83
C ALA A 164 -2.17 -19.24 10.30
N ARG A 165 -1.04 -18.79 10.88
CA ARG A 165 -0.31 -17.62 10.40
C ARG A 165 0.08 -17.81 8.93
N GLY A 166 -0.21 -16.81 8.10
CA GLY A 166 0.11 -16.83 6.67
C GLY A 166 -0.84 -17.64 5.78
N ASP A 167 -1.92 -18.23 6.32
CA ASP A 167 -2.94 -18.86 5.47
C ASP A 167 -3.70 -17.80 4.66
N HIS A 168 -3.75 -17.99 3.34
CA HIS A 168 -4.45 -17.12 2.38
C HIS A 168 -5.93 -16.90 2.73
N VAL A 169 -6.59 -17.86 3.39
CA VAL A 169 -7.99 -17.72 3.82
C VAL A 169 -8.18 -16.57 4.81
N ASN A 170 -7.14 -16.23 5.58
CA ASN A 170 -7.24 -15.17 6.58
C ASN A 170 -7.53 -13.81 5.96
N TYR A 171 -7.10 -13.54 4.71
CA TYR A 171 -7.43 -12.30 4.00
C TYR A 171 -8.92 -12.23 3.64
N CYS A 172 -9.52 -13.37 3.25
CA CYS A 172 -10.95 -13.44 2.98
C CYS A 172 -11.75 -13.32 4.28
N LEU A 173 -11.37 -14.10 5.31
CA LEU A 173 -12.00 -14.08 6.62
C LEU A 173 -11.93 -12.69 7.26
N ALA A 174 -10.77 -12.02 7.18
CA ALA A 174 -10.57 -10.68 7.70
C ALA A 174 -11.61 -9.68 7.21
N ALA A 175 -11.93 -9.71 5.91
CA ALA A 175 -12.92 -8.82 5.32
C ALA A 175 -14.32 -9.04 5.91
N PHE A 176 -14.78 -10.30 5.97
CA PHE A 176 -16.08 -10.65 6.57
C PHE A 176 -16.12 -10.33 8.06
N LEU A 177 -15.06 -10.70 8.78
CA LEU A 177 -14.95 -10.51 10.22
C LEU A 177 -14.97 -9.03 10.60
N ARG A 178 -14.21 -8.19 9.89
CA ARG A 178 -14.18 -6.75 10.16
C ARG A 178 -15.53 -6.10 9.85
N LEU A 179 -16.17 -6.45 8.74
CA LEU A 179 -17.49 -5.93 8.37
C LEU A 179 -18.57 -6.33 9.39
N ALA A 180 -18.44 -7.49 10.03
CA ALA A 180 -19.36 -8.00 11.04
C ALA A 180 -19.01 -7.59 12.49
N TRP A 181 -17.86 -6.95 12.73
CA TRP A 181 -17.33 -6.77 14.09
C TRP A 181 -18.22 -5.84 14.93
N ASP A 182 -18.46 -4.63 14.43
CA ASP A 182 -19.21 -3.59 15.14
C ASP A 182 -20.73 -3.85 15.12
N ASP A 183 -21.24 -4.33 13.98
CA ASP A 183 -22.66 -4.56 13.73
C ASP A 183 -22.91 -6.00 13.22
N PRO A 184 -22.75 -7.04 14.06
CA PRO A 184 -22.84 -8.43 13.62
C PRO A 184 -24.20 -8.79 13.02
N GLY A 185 -25.26 -8.10 13.45
CA GLY A 185 -26.61 -8.30 12.92
C GLY A 185 -26.78 -7.90 11.44
N LEU A 186 -25.84 -7.15 10.85
CA LEU A 186 -25.87 -6.72 9.46
C LEU A 186 -25.16 -7.69 8.51
N VAL A 187 -24.39 -8.66 9.01
CA VAL A 187 -23.68 -9.66 8.20
C VAL A 187 -24.15 -11.06 8.61
N ARG A 188 -25.11 -11.60 7.87
CA ARG A 188 -25.78 -12.89 8.18
C ARG A 188 -25.62 -13.94 7.10
N ARG A 189 -25.37 -13.52 5.86
CA ARG A 189 -25.26 -14.39 4.69
C ARG A 189 -23.80 -14.54 4.28
N GLY A 190 -23.38 -15.77 4.11
CA GLY A 190 -22.10 -16.13 3.51
C GLY A 190 -22.19 -16.21 1.99
N ALA A 191 -21.16 -16.79 1.39
CA ALA A 191 -20.99 -16.83 -0.06
C ALA A 191 -20.22 -18.07 -0.51
N ASN A 192 -20.57 -18.59 -1.70
CA ASN A 192 -19.68 -19.44 -2.46
C ASN A 192 -18.78 -18.53 -3.31
N ILE A 193 -17.46 -18.64 -3.18
CA ILE A 193 -16.48 -17.76 -3.83
C ILE A 193 -15.48 -18.62 -4.62
N THR A 194 -15.24 -18.26 -5.87
CA THR A 194 -14.18 -18.83 -6.72
C THR A 194 -13.29 -17.71 -7.23
N PHE A 195 -12.02 -17.71 -6.82
CA PHE A 195 -10.98 -16.87 -7.42
C PHE A 195 -10.43 -17.52 -8.69
N GLY A 196 -10.38 -16.76 -9.77
CA GLY A 196 -9.87 -17.23 -11.05
C GLY A 196 -8.37 -17.01 -11.25
N PRO A 197 -7.85 -17.28 -12.46
CA PRO A 197 -6.43 -17.09 -12.78
C PRO A 197 -6.02 -15.62 -12.62
N SER A 198 -5.04 -15.33 -11.77
CA SER A 198 -4.52 -13.98 -11.50
C SER A 198 -3.44 -13.56 -12.50
N THR A 199 -3.42 -12.29 -12.89
CA THR A 199 -2.30 -11.67 -13.64
C THR A 199 -1.55 -10.62 -12.82
N ILE A 200 -1.92 -10.42 -11.56
CA ILE A 200 -1.15 -9.59 -10.63
C ILE A 200 0.21 -10.27 -10.40
N PRO A 201 1.34 -9.59 -10.63
CA PRO A 201 2.66 -10.15 -10.37
C PRO A 201 2.81 -10.52 -8.89
N LEU A 202 3.12 -11.79 -8.61
CA LEU A 202 3.30 -12.29 -7.25
C LEU A 202 4.55 -11.66 -6.62
N ARG A 203 4.45 -11.23 -5.36
CA ARG A 203 5.58 -10.69 -4.55
C ARG A 203 6.30 -9.50 -5.19
N ALA A 204 5.63 -8.74 -6.05
CA ALA A 204 6.20 -7.61 -6.77
C ALA A 204 5.86 -6.25 -6.15
N GLY A 205 5.37 -6.22 -4.90
CA GLY A 205 4.93 -5.00 -4.25
C GLY A 205 3.65 -4.40 -4.84
N THR A 206 2.77 -5.23 -5.43
CA THR A 206 1.53 -4.81 -6.14
C THR A 206 0.22 -5.07 -5.35
N SER A 207 0.31 -5.52 -4.10
CA SER A 207 -0.80 -5.78 -3.16
C SER A 207 -1.93 -6.68 -3.68
N SER A 208 -1.54 -7.87 -4.14
CA SER A 208 -2.51 -8.94 -4.38
C SER A 208 -3.32 -9.34 -3.13
N SER A 209 -2.75 -9.22 -1.93
CA SER A 209 -3.46 -9.47 -0.65
C SER A 209 -4.64 -8.51 -0.47
N SER A 210 -4.42 -7.23 -0.69
CA SER A 210 -5.44 -6.19 -0.53
C SER A 210 -6.53 -6.31 -1.60
N ALA A 211 -6.19 -6.78 -2.81
CA ALA A 211 -7.18 -7.11 -3.83
C ALA A 211 -8.12 -8.23 -3.37
N ILE A 212 -7.61 -9.28 -2.71
CA ILE A 212 -8.42 -10.36 -2.13
C ILE A 212 -9.33 -9.85 -1.01
N VAL A 213 -8.82 -8.96 -0.14
CA VAL A 213 -9.61 -8.32 0.93
C VAL A 213 -10.75 -7.50 0.35
N VAL A 214 -10.47 -6.66 -0.66
CA VAL A 214 -11.48 -5.84 -1.35
C VAL A 214 -12.53 -6.72 -2.03
N LEU A 215 -12.12 -7.75 -2.79
CA LEU A 215 -13.04 -8.70 -3.43
C LEU A 215 -13.96 -9.38 -2.42
N SER A 216 -13.39 -9.88 -1.33
CA SER A 216 -14.12 -10.58 -0.28
C SER A 216 -15.12 -9.65 0.44
N ALA A 217 -14.74 -8.40 0.66
CA ALA A 217 -15.62 -7.39 1.24
C ALA A 217 -16.77 -7.03 0.29
N LEU A 218 -16.50 -6.82 -1.00
CA LEU A 218 -17.56 -6.54 -1.99
C LEU A 218 -18.54 -7.73 -2.12
N ALA A 219 -18.05 -8.97 -2.06
CA ALA A 219 -18.89 -10.15 -1.99
C ALA A 219 -19.76 -10.15 -0.72
N CYS A 220 -19.16 -9.87 0.44
CA CYS A 220 -19.87 -9.78 1.72
C CYS A 220 -20.99 -8.73 1.66
N LEU A 221 -20.68 -7.50 1.20
CA LEU A 221 -21.64 -6.41 1.08
C LEU A 221 -22.77 -6.74 0.10
N ARG A 222 -22.46 -7.41 -1.02
CA ARG A 222 -23.49 -7.82 -1.98
C ARG A 222 -24.42 -8.89 -1.42
N CYS A 223 -23.89 -9.83 -0.64
CA CYS A 223 -24.69 -10.84 0.06
C CYS A 223 -25.51 -10.25 1.21
N ASN A 224 -25.07 -9.11 1.76
CA ASN A 224 -25.64 -8.45 2.93
C ASN A 224 -25.96 -6.96 2.64
N PRO A 225 -26.99 -6.65 1.84
CA PRO A 225 -27.28 -5.29 1.38
C PRO A 225 -27.52 -4.29 2.50
N ALA A 226 -28.13 -4.71 3.62
CA ALA A 226 -28.32 -3.85 4.79
C ALA A 226 -26.98 -3.34 5.38
N ARG A 227 -25.90 -4.13 5.28
CA ARG A 227 -24.56 -3.66 5.66
C ARG A 227 -24.01 -2.66 4.64
N ALA A 228 -24.26 -2.88 3.36
CA ALA A 228 -23.86 -1.96 2.30
C ALA A 228 -24.54 -0.58 2.46
N ASP A 229 -25.84 -0.57 2.76
CA ASP A 229 -26.61 0.66 2.95
C ASP A 229 -26.18 1.47 4.19
N ALA A 230 -25.60 0.80 5.19
CA ALA A 230 -25.11 1.42 6.41
C ALA A 230 -23.70 2.04 6.29
N LEU A 231 -23.01 1.85 5.16
CA LEU A 231 -21.63 2.29 4.96
C LEU A 231 -21.54 3.35 3.86
N ASP A 232 -20.73 4.39 4.12
CA ASP A 232 -20.23 5.26 3.08
C ASP A 232 -18.90 4.73 2.52
N VAL A 233 -18.48 5.25 1.36
CA VAL A 233 -17.23 4.82 0.71
C VAL A 233 -16.00 5.09 1.59
N PRO A 234 -15.82 6.28 2.21
CA PRO A 234 -14.76 6.52 3.18
C PRO A 234 -14.72 5.50 4.33
N GLY A 235 -15.89 5.20 4.91
CA GLY A 235 -16.05 4.22 5.97
C GLY A 235 -15.63 2.83 5.51
N LEU A 236 -16.04 2.39 4.31
CA LEU A 236 -15.59 1.12 3.78
C LEU A 236 -14.08 1.10 3.58
N CYS A 237 -13.48 2.12 2.95
CA CYS A 237 -12.03 2.21 2.75
C CYS A 237 -11.26 2.03 4.05
N ARG A 238 -11.70 2.69 5.13
CA ARG A 238 -11.13 2.52 6.47
C ARG A 238 -11.26 1.08 6.96
N LEU A 239 -12.46 0.51 6.90
CA LEU A 239 -12.70 -0.87 7.33
C LEU A 239 -11.86 -1.89 6.55
N LEU A 240 -11.61 -1.66 5.26
CA LEU A 240 -10.78 -2.55 4.46
C LEU A 240 -9.31 -2.52 4.87
N GLY A 241 -8.77 -1.34 5.22
CA GLY A 241 -7.44 -1.22 5.82
C GLY A 241 -7.35 -1.96 7.16
N GLU A 242 -8.32 -1.73 8.03
CA GLU A 242 -8.40 -2.37 9.35
C GLU A 242 -8.59 -3.90 9.27
N ALA A 243 -9.22 -4.42 8.21
CA ALA A 243 -9.40 -5.84 8.03
C ALA A 243 -8.05 -6.58 7.98
N GLU A 244 -7.07 -6.04 7.27
CA GLU A 244 -5.73 -6.66 7.15
C GLU A 244 -4.97 -6.71 8.48
N TRP A 245 -5.37 -5.94 9.50
CA TRP A 245 -4.74 -6.05 10.81
C TRP A 245 -4.93 -7.45 11.42
N TYR A 246 -6.06 -8.11 11.12
CA TYR A 246 -6.30 -9.50 11.52
C TYR A 246 -5.28 -10.47 10.90
N VAL A 247 -4.70 -10.18 9.73
CA VAL A 247 -3.67 -11.07 9.15
C VAL A 247 -2.27 -10.84 9.74
N GLY A 248 -2.13 -9.86 10.64
CA GLY A 248 -0.88 -9.49 11.30
C GLY A 248 -0.14 -8.31 10.66
N THR A 249 -0.73 -7.68 9.63
CA THR A 249 -0.18 -6.47 9.01
C THR A 249 -0.96 -5.26 9.49
N HIS A 250 -0.42 -4.55 10.48
CA HIS A 250 -0.99 -3.30 10.98
C HIS A 250 -0.53 -2.13 10.08
N GLY A 251 -1.18 -1.99 8.93
CA GLY A 251 -0.90 -0.96 7.91
C GLY A 251 -2.03 0.08 7.79
N GLY A 252 -1.90 1.00 6.84
CA GLY A 252 -2.96 1.96 6.52
C GLY A 252 -4.01 1.38 5.56
N ALA A 253 -4.72 2.27 4.87
CA ALA A 253 -5.82 1.92 3.96
C ALA A 253 -5.55 2.31 2.49
N ASN A 254 -4.32 2.71 2.15
CA ASN A 254 -4.03 3.25 0.82
C ASN A 254 -4.27 2.23 -0.29
N ASP A 255 -3.82 0.99 -0.07
CA ASP A 255 -3.90 -0.10 -1.03
C ASP A 255 -5.35 -0.41 -1.38
N GLN A 256 -6.17 -0.61 -0.34
CA GLN A 256 -7.58 -0.93 -0.43
C GLN A 256 -8.38 0.24 -1.02
N THR A 257 -8.06 1.48 -0.62
CA THR A 257 -8.70 2.68 -1.16
C THR A 257 -8.41 2.82 -2.66
N THR A 258 -7.15 2.65 -3.05
CA THR A 258 -6.74 2.72 -4.46
C THR A 258 -7.41 1.62 -5.27
N ILE A 259 -7.34 0.37 -4.80
CA ILE A 259 -7.97 -0.78 -5.46
C ILE A 259 -9.48 -0.57 -5.57
N LEU A 260 -10.16 -0.01 -4.57
CA LEU A 260 -11.60 0.19 -4.62
C LEU A 260 -12.03 1.35 -5.55
N ARG A 261 -11.26 2.44 -5.57
CA ARG A 261 -11.74 3.74 -6.10
C ARG A 261 -11.09 4.20 -7.40
N ASN A 262 -9.98 3.62 -7.84
CA ASN A 262 -9.22 4.18 -8.96
C ASN A 262 -10.07 4.28 -10.23
N GLU A 263 -9.89 5.37 -10.98
CA GLU A 263 -10.51 5.52 -12.30
C GLU A 263 -9.56 5.01 -13.38
N VAL A 264 -10.12 4.58 -14.50
CA VAL A 264 -9.32 4.15 -15.66
C VAL A 264 -8.40 5.29 -16.12
N ASN A 265 -7.13 4.98 -16.39
CA ASN A 265 -6.09 5.97 -16.71
C ASN A 265 -5.87 7.07 -15.65
N GLY A 266 -6.37 6.87 -14.43
CA GLY A 266 -6.30 7.83 -13.33
C GLY A 266 -5.25 7.49 -12.27
N ILE A 267 -4.95 8.49 -11.45
CA ILE A 267 -4.19 8.39 -10.21
C ILE A 267 -5.09 8.86 -9.08
N LEU A 268 -4.97 8.25 -7.91
CA LEU A 268 -5.63 8.72 -6.70
C LEU A 268 -4.62 9.29 -5.73
N TYR A 269 -4.89 10.53 -5.29
CA TYR A 269 -4.26 11.09 -4.11
C TYR A 269 -5.16 10.88 -2.90
N ASN A 270 -4.89 9.80 -2.16
CA ASN A 270 -5.65 9.38 -0.98
C ASN A 270 -5.29 10.25 0.23
N ARG A 271 -6.29 10.90 0.80
CA ARG A 271 -6.18 11.90 1.86
C ARG A 271 -6.33 11.28 3.24
N HIS A 272 -5.31 10.58 3.71
CA HIS A 272 -5.29 10.01 5.05
C HIS A 272 -5.14 11.07 6.16
N SER A 273 -4.68 12.27 5.81
CA SER A 273 -4.54 13.39 6.77
C SER A 273 -5.87 14.01 7.20
N ARG A 274 -6.98 13.63 6.56
CA ARG A 274 -8.32 14.13 6.88
C ARG A 274 -9.03 13.24 7.90
N GLU A 275 -9.95 13.82 8.65
CA GLU A 275 -10.77 13.09 9.65
C GLU A 275 -11.53 11.92 9.02
N LYS A 276 -12.11 12.13 7.83
CA LYS A 276 -12.65 11.07 6.99
C LYS A 276 -11.72 10.87 5.80
N LEU A 277 -11.42 9.61 5.49
CA LEU A 277 -10.67 9.26 4.29
C LEU A 277 -11.34 9.86 3.06
N ASP A 278 -10.55 10.55 2.24
CA ASP A 278 -10.99 11.09 0.96
C ASP A 278 -9.97 10.75 -0.12
N SER A 279 -10.30 10.97 -1.39
CA SER A 279 -9.38 10.76 -2.51
C SER A 279 -9.60 11.86 -3.54
N THR A 280 -8.53 12.52 -3.97
CA THR A 280 -8.54 13.40 -5.14
C THR A 280 -8.16 12.59 -6.38
N PRO A 281 -9.07 12.40 -7.36
CA PRO A 281 -8.70 11.83 -8.64
C PRO A 281 -7.86 12.82 -9.45
N LEU A 282 -6.77 12.33 -10.05
CA LEU A 282 -5.83 13.10 -10.85
C LEU A 282 -5.61 12.40 -12.18
N ARG A 283 -5.50 13.19 -13.25
CA ARG A 283 -5.14 12.68 -14.58
C ARG A 283 -3.62 12.51 -14.65
N PHE A 284 -3.17 11.37 -15.17
CA PHE A 284 -1.75 11.17 -15.43
C PHE A 284 -1.27 11.98 -16.64
N LEU A 285 0.03 12.26 -16.71
CA LEU A 285 0.61 13.02 -17.83
C LEU A 285 0.54 12.22 -19.13
N GLU A 286 0.08 12.86 -20.20
CA GLU A 286 0.10 12.29 -21.56
C GLU A 286 1.55 12.08 -22.02
N GLY A 287 1.81 11.06 -22.85
CA GLY A 287 3.16 10.79 -23.37
C GLY A 287 4.18 10.27 -22.34
N LEU A 288 3.71 9.86 -21.15
CA LEU A 288 4.49 9.11 -20.18
C LEU A 288 3.84 7.75 -19.90
N ARG A 289 4.69 6.76 -19.66
CA ARG A 289 4.32 5.41 -19.22
C ARG A 289 5.17 5.03 -18.02
N ILE A 290 4.70 4.06 -17.24
CA ILE A 290 5.48 3.45 -16.18
C ILE A 290 5.92 2.06 -16.64
N VAL A 291 7.22 1.83 -16.67
CA VAL A 291 7.81 0.50 -16.76
C VAL A 291 8.08 0.01 -15.34
N MET A 292 7.41 -1.06 -14.95
CA MET A 292 7.71 -1.77 -13.72
C MET A 292 8.78 -2.82 -14.01
N ALA A 293 9.86 -2.86 -13.23
CA ALA A 293 10.97 -3.80 -13.43
C ALA A 293 11.41 -4.42 -12.09
N ASN A 294 11.57 -5.74 -12.06
CA ASN A 294 11.98 -6.50 -10.88
C ASN A 294 13.51 -6.54 -10.76
N SER A 295 14.05 -6.17 -9.60
CA SER A 295 15.48 -6.26 -9.32
C SER A 295 16.00 -7.70 -9.22
N LEU A 296 15.10 -8.67 -9.04
CA LEU A 296 15.40 -10.07 -8.71
C LEU A 296 16.08 -10.26 -7.35
N TRP A 297 16.22 -9.20 -6.57
CA TRP A 297 16.54 -9.30 -5.15
C TRP A 297 15.25 -9.53 -4.37
N GLU A 298 15.06 -10.74 -3.83
CA GLU A 298 13.83 -11.05 -3.10
C GLU A 298 13.79 -10.30 -1.76
N ALA A 299 12.71 -9.55 -1.53
CA ALA A 299 12.40 -8.97 -0.23
C ALA A 299 11.88 -10.06 0.72
N ASN A 300 12.78 -10.89 1.25
CA ASN A 300 12.45 -12.07 2.06
C ASN A 300 12.90 -11.91 3.53
N LYS A 301 12.17 -12.53 4.46
CA LYS A 301 12.54 -12.71 5.88
C LYS A 301 13.95 -13.27 6.05
N ALA A 302 14.35 -14.24 5.21
CA ALA A 302 15.67 -14.87 5.28
C ALA A 302 16.83 -13.87 5.04
N LEU A 303 16.56 -12.80 4.30
CA LEU A 303 17.50 -11.71 4.03
C LEU A 303 17.25 -10.47 4.90
N GLY A 304 16.43 -10.59 5.94
CA GLY A 304 16.18 -9.51 6.89
C GLY A 304 15.18 -8.44 6.43
N ALA A 305 14.53 -8.59 5.26
CA ALA A 305 13.60 -7.58 4.73
C ALA A 305 12.46 -7.25 5.72
N ASN A 306 11.90 -8.28 6.38
CA ASN A 306 10.87 -8.09 7.41
C ASN A 306 11.38 -7.28 8.61
N TYR A 307 12.63 -7.50 9.01
CA TYR A 307 13.22 -6.76 10.11
C TYR A 307 13.43 -5.29 9.73
N VAL A 308 13.97 -5.00 8.53
CA VAL A 308 14.12 -3.63 8.04
C VAL A 308 12.76 -2.91 8.02
N PHE A 309 11.75 -3.52 7.40
CA PHE A 309 10.40 -2.95 7.35
C PHE A 309 9.81 -2.68 8.74
N ASN A 310 9.90 -3.66 9.64
CA ASN A 310 9.37 -3.53 11.01
C ASN A 310 10.17 -2.51 11.84
N LEU A 311 11.48 -2.40 11.64
CA LEU A 311 12.30 -1.39 12.29
C LEU A 311 11.93 0.02 11.83
N ARG A 312 11.62 0.23 10.54
CA ARG A 312 11.11 1.51 10.05
C ARG A 312 9.75 1.85 10.66
N LYS A 313 8.86 0.87 10.85
CA LYS A 313 7.66 1.06 11.68
C LYS A 313 8.00 1.51 13.09
N GLY A 314 8.99 0.88 13.72
CA GLY A 314 9.53 1.34 14.99
C GLY A 314 10.00 2.80 14.97
N TRP A 315 10.71 3.25 13.92
CA TRP A 315 11.13 4.65 13.80
C TRP A 315 9.94 5.61 13.70
N MET A 316 8.92 5.22 12.94
CA MET A 316 7.69 5.99 12.75
C MET A 316 6.87 6.09 14.03
N ASP A 317 6.49 4.94 14.60
CA ASP A 317 5.62 4.86 15.78
C ASP A 317 6.29 5.48 17.02
N LEU A 318 7.57 5.17 17.26
CA LEU A 318 8.31 5.78 18.38
C LEU A 318 8.50 7.28 18.16
N GLY A 319 8.87 7.69 16.93
CA GLY A 319 9.10 9.08 16.61
C GLY A 319 7.84 9.94 16.79
N ASP A 320 6.69 9.41 16.37
CA ASP A 320 5.39 10.06 16.57
C ASP A 320 5.09 10.27 18.07
N ASP A 321 5.30 9.24 18.89
CA ASP A 321 5.06 9.31 20.33
C ASP A 321 6.01 10.30 21.02
N LEU A 322 7.29 10.32 20.64
CA LEU A 322 8.27 11.28 21.15
C LEU A 322 7.92 12.73 20.76
N LEU A 323 7.52 12.97 19.50
CA LEU A 323 7.14 14.30 19.05
C LEU A 323 5.82 14.75 19.68
N THR A 324 4.86 13.85 19.84
CA THR A 324 3.60 14.11 20.57
C THR A 324 3.89 14.54 21.99
N ALA A 325 4.74 13.79 22.71
CA ALA A 325 5.13 14.12 24.07
C ALA A 325 5.81 15.49 24.15
N ALA A 326 6.71 15.82 23.20
CA ALA A 326 7.35 17.13 23.13
C ALA A 326 6.34 18.26 22.88
N ILE A 327 5.42 18.08 21.94
CA ILE A 327 4.34 19.04 21.64
C ILE A 327 3.45 19.26 22.88
N ASP A 328 3.01 18.19 23.53
CA ASP A 328 2.18 18.25 24.73
C ASP A 328 2.89 18.95 25.91
N HIS A 329 4.18 18.65 26.08
CA HIS A 329 4.99 19.26 27.12
C HIS A 329 5.19 20.77 26.89
N CYS A 330 5.33 21.22 25.64
CA CYS A 330 5.36 22.64 25.30
C CYS A 330 3.98 23.30 25.40
N ALA A 331 2.91 22.64 24.94
CA ALA A 331 1.54 23.15 24.97
C ALA A 331 0.98 23.35 26.39
N SER A 332 1.48 22.57 27.35
CA SER A 332 1.15 22.67 28.78
C SER A 332 1.98 23.70 29.54
N HIS A 333 2.95 24.37 28.90
CA HIS A 333 3.81 25.34 29.57
C HIS A 333 3.04 26.62 29.96
N ALA A 334 3.09 26.96 31.25
CA ALA A 334 2.50 28.18 31.82
C ALA A 334 3.53 29.23 32.29
N GLY A 335 4.83 28.96 32.11
CA GLY A 335 5.92 29.84 32.55
C GLY A 335 6.29 30.93 31.55
N PRO A 336 7.37 31.70 31.82
CA PRO A 336 7.84 32.76 30.95
C PRO A 336 8.32 32.22 29.59
N LYS A 337 7.84 32.82 28.50
CA LYS A 337 8.23 32.49 27.13
C LYS A 337 9.25 33.50 26.62
N GLY A 338 10.53 33.25 26.88
CA GLY A 338 11.66 34.03 26.35
C GLY A 338 12.33 33.34 25.15
N PRO A 339 13.31 33.98 24.48
CA PRO A 339 14.05 33.33 23.41
C PRO A 339 14.67 31.99 23.84
N GLY A 340 14.44 30.94 23.06
CA GLY A 340 14.90 29.57 23.28
C GLY A 340 14.08 28.76 24.29
N TRP A 341 12.95 29.27 24.79
CA TRP A 341 12.20 28.61 25.87
C TRP A 341 11.73 27.20 25.50
N ALA A 342 11.27 27.00 24.26
CA ALA A 342 10.70 25.72 23.84
C ALA A 342 11.78 24.64 23.80
N LEU A 343 12.93 24.94 23.19
CA LEU A 343 14.06 24.01 23.11
C LEU A 343 14.64 23.69 24.49
N ALA A 344 14.83 24.71 25.34
CA ALA A 344 15.35 24.51 26.70
C ALA A 344 14.45 23.55 27.51
N ARG A 345 13.13 23.72 27.37
CA ARG A 345 12.14 22.91 28.06
C ARG A 345 12.16 21.45 27.61
N VAL A 346 12.21 21.17 26.31
CA VAL A 346 12.31 19.80 25.79
C VAL A 346 13.61 19.14 26.25
N ARG A 347 14.74 19.86 26.21
CA ARG A 347 16.04 19.35 26.70
C ARG A 347 16.01 18.97 28.17
N GLU A 348 15.46 19.84 29.01
CA GLU A 348 15.37 19.62 30.46
C GLU A 348 14.50 18.41 30.80
N HIS A 349 13.37 18.24 30.11
CA HIS A 349 12.40 17.20 30.45
C HIS A 349 12.79 15.81 29.95
N PHE A 350 13.24 15.70 28.69
CA PHE A 350 13.37 14.41 28.03
C PHE A 350 14.79 13.84 28.02
N GLY A 351 15.82 14.67 28.22
CA GLY A 351 17.20 14.22 28.41
C GLY A 351 17.86 13.54 27.20
N TRP A 352 17.28 13.58 26.00
CA TRP A 352 17.94 13.17 24.77
C TRP A 352 18.66 14.32 24.07
N THR A 353 19.63 13.98 23.22
CA THR A 353 20.43 14.97 22.50
C THR A 353 19.62 15.62 21.38
N ILE A 354 19.60 16.96 21.38
CA ILE A 354 19.04 17.78 20.31
C ILE A 354 20.19 18.59 19.70
N ASP A 355 20.58 18.26 18.47
CA ASP A 355 21.74 18.80 17.75
C ASP A 355 21.43 20.15 17.09
N ALA A 356 20.94 21.11 17.87
CA ALA A 356 20.66 22.45 17.40
C ALA A 356 20.99 23.49 18.49
N PRO A 357 21.82 24.51 18.24
CA PRO A 357 22.12 25.52 19.24
C PRO A 357 20.89 26.37 19.60
N ALA A 358 20.02 26.64 18.63
CA ALA A 358 18.76 27.38 18.80
C ALA A 358 17.71 26.91 17.79
N LEU A 359 16.43 27.05 18.14
CA LEU A 359 15.27 26.76 17.29
C LEU A 359 14.23 27.90 17.45
N PRO A 360 14.53 29.10 16.92
CA PRO A 360 13.74 30.31 17.21
C PRO A 360 12.31 30.31 16.65
N ALA A 361 12.04 29.56 15.57
CA ALA A 361 10.69 29.47 15.00
C ALA A 361 9.72 28.76 15.95
N LEU A 362 10.24 27.94 16.88
CA LEU A 362 9.44 27.22 17.88
C LEU A 362 8.90 28.12 18.99
N ASP A 363 9.61 29.21 19.31
CA ASP A 363 9.25 30.07 20.44
C ASP A 363 7.95 30.84 20.19
N ALA A 364 7.66 31.12 18.90
CA ALA A 364 6.48 31.85 18.44
C ALA A 364 5.28 30.96 18.13
N LEU A 365 5.40 29.63 18.25
CA LEU A 365 4.31 28.72 17.92
C LEU A 365 3.15 28.83 18.93
N ASP A 366 1.93 28.78 18.39
CA ASP A 366 0.78 28.39 19.18
C ASP A 366 0.79 26.86 19.36
N TRP A 367 1.46 26.42 20.42
CA TRP A 367 1.59 25.00 20.74
C TRP A 367 0.26 24.28 20.98
N ARG A 368 -0.79 24.99 21.40
CA ARG A 368 -2.12 24.37 21.57
C ARG A 368 -2.75 24.08 20.22
N ALA A 369 -2.65 25.02 19.28
CA ALA A 369 -3.11 24.82 17.91
C ALA A 369 -2.30 23.71 17.20
N VAL A 370 -0.98 23.67 17.39
CA VAL A 370 -0.13 22.59 16.87
C VAL A 370 -0.56 21.24 17.43
N ARG A 371 -0.75 21.13 18.74
CA ARG A 371 -1.24 19.91 19.41
C ARG A 371 -2.59 19.44 18.86
N GLU A 372 -3.52 20.36 18.63
CA GLU A 372 -4.85 20.02 18.12
C GLU A 372 -4.79 19.43 16.71
N LYS A 373 -3.90 19.96 15.86
CA LYS A 373 -3.78 19.58 14.45
C LYS A 373 -2.78 18.48 14.17
N TYR A 374 -1.82 18.24 15.06
CA TYR A 374 -0.84 17.18 14.88
C TYR A 374 -1.54 15.82 14.91
N ARG A 375 -1.33 15.07 13.83
CA ARG A 375 -1.89 13.75 13.57
C ARG A 375 -0.77 12.89 12.99
N ARG A 376 0.11 12.41 13.88
CA ARG A 376 1.31 11.64 13.50
C ARG A 376 2.20 12.40 12.49
N PHE A 377 3.23 11.76 11.97
CA PHE A 377 4.14 12.36 11.00
C PHE A 377 3.49 12.72 9.66
N GLY A 378 2.36 12.11 9.31
CA GLY A 378 1.59 12.49 8.12
C GLY A 378 1.11 13.93 8.14
N SER A 379 0.98 14.53 9.33
CA SER A 379 0.64 15.94 9.49
C SER A 379 1.83 16.91 9.38
N LEU A 380 3.08 16.44 9.23
CA LEU A 380 4.27 17.29 9.09
C LEU A 380 4.29 18.02 7.75
N ASP A 381 3.43 19.02 7.63
CA ASP A 381 3.23 19.86 6.47
C ASP A 381 2.72 21.23 6.94
N ALA A 382 3.23 22.29 6.33
CA ALA A 382 2.91 23.66 6.70
C ALA A 382 1.40 23.97 6.59
N GLY A 383 0.72 23.43 5.58
CA GLY A 383 -0.71 23.62 5.37
C GLY A 383 -1.56 22.88 6.40
N LEU A 384 -1.21 21.64 6.73
CA LEU A 384 -1.96 20.83 7.70
C LEU A 384 -1.85 21.37 9.12
N LEU A 385 -0.63 21.74 9.55
CA LEU A 385 -0.42 22.30 10.89
C LEU A 385 -0.75 23.79 10.97
N GLY A 386 -0.79 24.50 9.83
CA GLY A 386 -1.01 25.94 9.78
C GLY A 386 0.15 26.72 10.39
N VAL A 387 1.38 26.28 10.14
CA VAL A 387 2.62 26.91 10.62
C VAL A 387 3.64 27.02 9.47
N PRO A 388 4.61 27.94 9.51
CA PRO A 388 5.61 28.06 8.46
C PRO A 388 6.45 26.79 8.30
N GLN A 389 6.91 26.51 7.07
CA GLN A 389 7.77 25.35 6.79
C GLN A 389 9.07 25.34 7.63
N GLU A 390 9.62 26.52 7.94
CA GLU A 390 10.76 26.64 8.85
C GLU A 390 10.44 26.08 10.25
N ALA A 391 9.24 26.34 10.76
CA ALA A 391 8.82 25.81 12.05
C ALA A 391 8.63 24.28 12.01
N ILE A 392 8.17 23.72 10.89
CA ILE A 392 8.12 22.26 10.70
C ILE A 392 9.53 21.65 10.77
N ALA A 393 10.48 22.23 10.04
CA ALA A 393 11.87 21.76 10.07
C ALA A 393 12.44 21.80 11.50
N GLN A 394 12.13 22.86 12.27
CA GLN A 394 12.57 22.97 13.66
C GLN A 394 11.82 22.04 14.62
N LEU A 395 10.54 21.73 14.38
CA LEU A 395 9.79 20.73 15.15
C LEU A 395 10.44 19.34 14.99
N ILE A 396 10.84 18.99 13.77
CA ILE A 396 11.56 17.74 13.47
C ILE A 396 12.89 17.68 14.23
N MET A 397 13.60 18.81 14.35
CA MET A 397 14.86 18.89 15.09
C MET A 397 14.72 18.59 16.58
N LEU A 398 13.52 18.68 17.17
CA LEU A 398 13.30 18.26 18.56
C LEU A 398 13.49 16.75 18.78
N LEU A 399 13.30 15.95 17.74
CA LEU A 399 13.51 14.51 17.80
C LEU A 399 15.01 14.18 17.86
N PRO A 400 15.41 13.12 18.58
CA PRO A 400 16.79 12.66 18.57
C PRO A 400 17.15 12.07 17.19
N ALA A 401 18.40 12.26 16.75
CA ALA A 401 18.89 11.61 15.53
C ALA A 401 18.91 10.08 15.69
N GLU A 402 19.38 9.62 16.85
CA GLU A 402 19.40 8.22 17.28
C GLU A 402 18.96 8.13 18.74
N ILE A 403 18.17 7.10 19.08
CA ILE A 403 17.76 6.82 20.46
C ILE A 403 17.72 5.31 20.72
N GLY A 404 18.26 4.88 21.86
CA GLY A 404 18.25 3.47 22.29
C GLY A 404 17.03 3.11 23.17
N PRO A 405 16.73 1.81 23.36
CA PRO A 405 15.61 1.32 24.19
C PRO A 405 15.52 1.93 25.58
N ASP A 406 16.63 2.03 26.31
CA ASP A 406 16.59 2.49 27.70
C ASP A 406 16.24 3.99 27.78
N GLN A 407 16.80 4.81 26.89
CA GLN A 407 16.52 6.25 26.83
C GLN A 407 15.10 6.52 26.33
N ALA A 408 14.63 5.77 25.33
CA ALA A 408 13.25 5.86 24.83
C ALA A 408 12.23 5.46 25.91
N GLY A 409 12.52 4.39 26.67
CA GLY A 409 11.70 3.94 27.78
C GLY A 409 11.61 4.98 28.89
N ALA A 410 12.74 5.59 29.27
CA ALA A 410 12.77 6.68 30.25
C ALA A 410 11.96 7.90 29.78
N ALA A 411 12.12 8.30 28.51
CA ALA A 411 11.41 9.42 27.90
C ALA A 411 9.88 9.25 27.87
N LEU A 412 9.41 8.03 27.58
CA LEU A 412 7.98 7.74 27.41
C LEU A 412 7.32 7.09 28.64
N GLY A 413 8.10 6.84 29.70
CA GLY A 413 7.63 6.11 30.87
C GLY A 413 7.25 4.65 30.56
N LYS A 414 7.93 4.02 29.60
CA LYS A 414 7.67 2.64 29.16
C LYS A 414 8.79 1.71 29.62
N ASP A 415 8.41 0.57 30.19
CA ASP A 415 9.37 -0.51 30.43
C ASP A 415 9.69 -1.28 29.14
N ARG A 416 10.66 -2.20 29.21
CA ARG A 416 11.10 -2.96 28.04
C ARG A 416 10.01 -3.84 27.42
N THR A 417 9.07 -4.32 28.22
CA THR A 417 7.95 -5.15 27.74
C THR A 417 6.95 -4.29 26.97
N ALA A 418 6.60 -3.11 27.50
CA ALA A 418 5.78 -2.14 26.80
C ALA A 418 6.43 -1.66 25.50
N LEU A 419 7.75 -1.40 25.51
CA LEU A 419 8.50 -1.04 24.30
C LEU A 419 8.45 -2.17 23.26
N ALA A 420 8.67 -3.43 23.66
CA ALA A 420 8.64 -4.57 22.74
C ALA A 420 7.25 -4.88 22.17
N ARG A 421 6.20 -4.53 22.91
CA ARG A 421 4.80 -4.63 22.47
C ARG A 421 4.45 -3.53 21.47
N ASP A 422 4.85 -2.30 21.77
CA ASP A 422 4.42 -1.11 21.03
C ASP A 422 5.31 -0.83 19.81
N TYR A 423 6.59 -1.21 19.86
CA TYR A 423 7.57 -0.91 18.82
C TYR A 423 8.45 -2.13 18.52
N THR A 424 8.84 -2.26 17.26
CA THR A 424 9.90 -3.21 16.89
C THR A 424 11.21 -2.75 17.52
N LEU A 425 11.75 -3.54 18.46
CA LEU A 425 13.05 -3.27 19.07
C LEU A 425 14.18 -3.41 18.03
N PRO A 426 15.18 -2.50 18.03
CA PRO A 426 16.37 -2.66 17.21
C PRO A 426 17.17 -3.87 17.70
N ASP A 427 17.77 -4.59 16.75
CA ASP A 427 18.64 -5.72 17.03
C ASP A 427 20.04 -5.27 17.50
N GLU A 428 20.95 -6.23 17.71
CA GLU A 428 22.32 -5.96 18.14
C GLU A 428 23.15 -5.18 17.12
N LYS A 429 22.75 -5.19 15.83
CA LYS A 429 23.45 -4.49 14.75
C LYS A 429 23.03 -3.03 14.70
N ASP A 430 21.73 -2.74 14.74
CA ASP A 430 21.22 -1.36 14.67
C ASP A 430 21.29 -0.66 16.03
N ARG A 431 20.94 -1.34 17.12
CA ARG A 431 20.93 -0.87 18.52
C ARG A 431 20.07 0.35 18.85
N VAL A 432 19.63 1.12 17.85
CA VAL A 432 18.92 2.39 18.00
C VAL A 432 17.78 2.53 16.99
N TRP A 433 16.79 3.36 17.33
CA TRP A 433 15.84 3.91 16.35
C TRP A 433 16.33 5.26 15.81
N ARG A 434 15.89 5.64 14.60
CA ARG A 434 16.18 6.93 13.96
C ARG A 434 14.90 7.74 13.70
N PRO A 435 14.23 8.27 14.75
CA PRO A 435 12.94 8.93 14.60
C PRO A 435 13.03 10.26 13.82
N ARG A 436 14.13 11.00 13.93
CA ARG A 436 14.33 12.24 13.16
C ARG A 436 14.35 11.96 11.65
N ASN A 437 15.04 10.90 11.22
CA ASN A 437 15.07 10.47 9.81
C ASN A 437 13.67 10.14 9.28
N ALA A 438 12.87 9.41 10.06
CA ALA A 438 11.48 9.15 9.70
C ALA A 438 10.68 10.46 9.55
N ALA A 439 10.79 11.38 10.50
CA ALA A 439 10.08 12.66 10.42
C ALA A 439 10.51 13.53 9.21
N VAL A 440 11.82 13.55 8.86
CA VAL A 440 12.33 14.20 7.64
C VAL A 440 11.75 13.58 6.38
N PHE A 441 11.71 12.24 6.32
CA PHE A 441 11.11 11.51 5.21
C PHE A 441 9.65 11.91 5.00
N PHE A 442 8.83 11.88 6.05
CA PHE A 442 7.41 12.25 5.97
C PHE A 442 7.19 13.70 5.55
N ASN A 443 7.98 14.65 6.09
CA ASN A 443 7.85 16.05 5.67
C ASN A 443 8.22 16.24 4.20
N THR A 444 9.29 15.61 3.73
CA THR A 444 9.74 15.70 2.34
C THR A 444 8.69 15.10 1.40
N GLU A 445 8.20 13.90 1.69
CA GLU A 445 7.17 13.23 0.90
C GLU A 445 5.85 14.02 0.86
N ASN A 446 5.44 14.64 1.98
CA ASN A 446 4.26 15.53 1.99
C ASN A 446 4.42 16.73 1.04
N ILE A 447 5.59 17.37 1.05
CA ILE A 447 5.91 18.48 0.15
C ILE A 447 5.87 18.03 -1.31
N LEU A 448 6.48 16.87 -1.60
CA LEU A 448 6.48 16.27 -2.94
C LEU A 448 5.07 15.93 -3.40
N GLY A 449 4.26 15.28 -2.56
CA GLY A 449 2.88 14.92 -2.88
C GLY A 449 2.03 16.13 -3.29
N ARG A 450 2.12 17.23 -2.54
CA ARG A 450 1.43 18.49 -2.90
C ARG A 450 1.98 19.14 -4.16
N ARG A 451 3.29 19.05 -4.39
CA ARG A 451 3.92 19.57 -5.62
C ARG A 451 3.45 18.78 -6.84
N ILE A 452 3.42 17.45 -6.75
CA ILE A 452 2.96 16.55 -7.81
C ILE A 452 1.47 16.79 -8.08
N GLU A 453 0.64 16.93 -7.04
CA GLU A 453 -0.78 17.25 -7.23
C GLU A 453 -0.99 18.54 -8.03
N ARG A 454 -0.31 19.63 -7.64
CA ARG A 454 -0.40 20.90 -8.37
C ARG A 454 0.08 20.75 -9.81
N LEU A 455 1.21 20.08 -10.02
CA LEU A 455 1.78 19.80 -11.33
C LEU A 455 0.78 19.06 -12.23
N LEU A 456 0.19 17.96 -11.74
CA LEU A 456 -0.77 17.18 -12.51
C LEU A 456 -2.05 17.98 -12.82
N GLY A 457 -2.51 18.80 -11.87
CA GLY A 457 -3.64 19.70 -12.08
C GLY A 457 -3.36 20.78 -13.13
N GLU A 458 -2.19 21.41 -13.07
CA GLU A 458 -1.75 22.42 -14.05
C GLU A 458 -1.57 21.82 -15.44
N ALA A 459 -1.03 20.60 -15.53
CA ALA A 459 -0.89 19.87 -16.79
C ALA A 459 -2.27 19.52 -17.40
N ALA A 460 -3.21 19.05 -16.58
CA ALA A 460 -4.58 18.79 -17.03
C ALA A 460 -5.25 20.08 -17.55
N ALA A 461 -5.13 21.18 -16.81
CA ALA A 461 -5.65 22.48 -17.22
C ALA A 461 -4.97 23.02 -18.50
N ALA A 462 -3.68 22.72 -18.72
CA ALA A 462 -2.98 23.08 -19.95
C ALA A 462 -3.57 22.37 -21.18
N LEU A 463 -3.87 21.07 -21.08
CA LEU A 463 -4.55 20.34 -22.15
C LEU A 463 -5.92 20.92 -22.45
N GLU A 464 -6.69 21.30 -21.43
CA GLU A 464 -8.00 21.93 -21.59
C GLU A 464 -7.92 23.29 -22.29
N ARG A 465 -6.83 24.03 -22.11
CA ARG A 465 -6.54 25.27 -22.84
C ARG A 465 -6.03 25.05 -24.27
N GLY A 466 -5.87 23.80 -24.71
CA GLY A 466 -5.40 23.45 -26.05
C GLY A 466 -3.88 23.35 -26.21
N VAL A 467 -3.12 23.28 -25.11
CA VAL A 467 -1.68 22.98 -25.19
C VAL A 467 -1.52 21.57 -25.75
N ALA A 468 -0.79 21.45 -26.85
CA ALA A 468 -0.56 20.15 -27.48
C ALA A 468 0.33 19.26 -26.58
N PRO A 469 0.02 17.96 -26.41
CA PRO A 469 0.83 17.05 -25.59
C PRO A 469 2.29 16.93 -26.03
N ASP A 470 2.59 17.12 -27.31
CA ASP A 470 3.95 17.09 -27.88
C ASP A 470 4.69 18.43 -27.78
N SER A 471 4.07 19.47 -27.22
CA SER A 471 4.68 20.78 -27.06
C SER A 471 5.79 20.82 -26.00
N ALA A 472 6.70 21.78 -26.14
CA ALA A 472 7.76 22.05 -25.15
C ALA A 472 7.20 22.52 -23.79
N GLU A 473 6.03 23.19 -23.78
CA GLU A 473 5.33 23.57 -22.56
C GLU A 473 4.88 22.33 -21.79
N TYR A 474 4.20 21.40 -22.46
CA TYR A 474 3.74 20.18 -21.81
C TYR A 474 4.90 19.27 -21.39
N ASP A 475 5.99 19.27 -22.16
CA ASP A 475 7.21 18.55 -21.83
C ASP A 475 7.83 19.01 -20.49
N ALA A 476 7.68 20.28 -20.12
CA ALA A 476 8.17 20.79 -18.84
C ALA A 476 7.50 20.07 -17.64
N PHE A 477 6.21 19.78 -17.71
CA PHE A 477 5.52 19.02 -16.66
C PHE A 477 6.10 17.62 -16.48
N ARG A 478 6.46 16.95 -17.59
CA ARG A 478 7.07 15.61 -17.55
C ARG A 478 8.44 15.63 -16.88
N ARG A 479 9.27 16.62 -17.20
CA ARG A 479 10.59 16.82 -16.55
C ARG A 479 10.44 17.14 -15.07
N MET A 480 9.55 18.06 -14.72
CA MET A 480 9.28 18.41 -13.31
C MET A 480 8.75 17.22 -12.50
N LEU A 481 7.93 16.35 -13.11
CA LEU A 481 7.47 15.13 -12.46
C LEU A 481 8.65 14.19 -12.21
N GLY A 482 9.52 14.02 -13.21
CA GLY A 482 10.77 13.29 -13.11
C GLY A 482 11.64 13.69 -11.92
N GLU A 483 11.91 14.99 -11.80
CA GLU A 483 12.65 15.57 -10.67
C GLU A 483 12.01 15.24 -9.32
N CYS A 484 10.67 15.26 -9.24
CA CYS A 484 9.96 14.90 -8.01
C CYS A 484 10.11 13.40 -7.69
N ILE A 485 10.07 12.53 -8.69
CA ILE A 485 10.26 11.08 -8.54
C ILE A 485 11.67 10.76 -8.06
N GLU A 486 12.70 11.38 -8.65
CA GLU A 486 14.08 11.15 -8.25
C GLU A 486 14.33 11.66 -6.83
N ARG A 487 13.75 12.82 -6.46
CA ARG A 487 13.81 13.31 -5.10
C ARG A 487 13.11 12.38 -4.10
N ALA A 488 11.98 11.78 -4.46
CA ALA A 488 11.32 10.76 -3.64
C ALA A 488 12.24 9.55 -3.45
N GLN A 489 12.87 9.05 -4.52
CA GLN A 489 13.82 7.95 -4.45
C GLN A 489 15.03 8.26 -3.54
N ASP A 490 15.61 9.45 -3.63
CA ASP A 490 16.70 9.87 -2.75
C ASP A 490 16.26 9.85 -1.28
N THR A 491 15.06 10.37 -0.99
CA THR A 491 14.50 10.39 0.37
C THR A 491 14.26 8.97 0.90
N ILE A 492 13.75 8.07 0.05
CA ILE A 492 13.54 6.65 0.38
C ILE A 492 14.88 5.93 0.65
N ARG A 493 15.91 6.22 -0.15
CA ARG A 493 17.25 5.61 -0.04
C ARG A 493 18.03 6.13 1.15
N ASP A 494 18.06 7.44 1.34
CA ASP A 494 19.00 8.10 2.25
C ASP A 494 18.38 8.40 3.61
N ASP A 495 17.14 8.92 3.65
CA ASP A 495 16.47 9.26 4.90
C ASP A 495 15.75 8.03 5.48
N PHE A 496 14.93 7.36 4.68
CA PHE A 496 14.17 6.19 5.13
C PHE A 496 14.95 4.87 5.03
N MET A 497 16.08 4.85 4.32
CA MET A 497 17.03 3.74 4.32
C MET A 497 16.41 2.36 4.00
N VAL A 498 15.52 2.29 2.99
CA VAL A 498 14.90 1.02 2.55
C VAL A 498 15.28 0.60 1.13
N SER A 499 16.18 1.32 0.46
CA SER A 499 16.78 0.82 -0.79
C SER A 499 17.90 -0.20 -0.52
N ASN A 500 18.39 -0.83 -1.58
CA ASN A 500 19.61 -1.62 -1.56
C ASN A 500 20.39 -1.45 -2.88
N GLU A 501 21.64 -1.91 -2.91
CA GLU A 501 22.48 -1.70 -4.10
C GLU A 501 21.93 -2.38 -5.37
N GLN A 502 21.11 -3.43 -5.25
CA GLN A 502 20.52 -4.09 -6.42
C GLN A 502 19.43 -3.20 -7.05
N LEU A 503 18.56 -2.62 -6.22
CA LEU A 503 17.56 -1.63 -6.64
C LEU A 503 18.24 -0.39 -7.23
N ASP A 504 19.28 0.10 -6.54
CA ASP A 504 20.04 1.28 -6.99
C ASP A 504 20.79 1.01 -8.31
N LEU A 505 21.32 -0.20 -8.52
CA LEU A 505 21.92 -0.61 -9.78
C LEU A 505 20.88 -0.64 -10.91
N LEU A 506 19.71 -1.25 -10.68
CA LEU A 506 18.64 -1.28 -11.67
C LEU A 506 18.19 0.13 -12.07
N LEU A 507 18.01 1.03 -11.09
CA LEU A 507 17.64 2.42 -11.35
C LEU A 507 18.72 3.17 -12.13
N ARG A 508 20.00 3.00 -11.79
CA ARG A 508 21.10 3.61 -12.55
C ARG A 508 21.14 3.14 -14.01
N ILE A 509 20.97 1.84 -14.26
CA ILE A 509 20.92 1.31 -15.62
C ILE A 509 19.68 1.81 -16.36
N ALA A 510 18.53 1.90 -15.70
CA ALA A 510 17.32 2.48 -16.27
C ALA A 510 17.50 3.95 -16.64
N ALA A 511 18.23 4.73 -15.81
CA ALA A 511 18.51 6.15 -16.05
C ALA A 511 19.34 6.41 -17.31
N GLU A 512 20.16 5.44 -17.73
CA GLU A 512 20.94 5.48 -18.98
C GLU A 512 20.13 4.99 -20.20
N GLY A 513 18.89 4.53 -19.99
CA GLY A 513 18.04 3.96 -21.02
C GLY A 513 17.24 4.99 -21.84
N PRO A 514 16.70 4.56 -23.00
CA PRO A 514 15.95 5.44 -23.88
C PRO A 514 14.66 5.93 -23.22
N GLY A 515 14.38 7.23 -23.38
CA GLY A 515 13.16 7.86 -22.89
C GLY A 515 13.02 7.94 -21.37
N TYR A 516 14.06 7.66 -20.58
CA TYR A 516 14.01 7.79 -19.13
C TYR A 516 13.59 9.20 -18.70
N ALA A 517 12.62 9.28 -17.79
CA ALA A 517 12.12 10.53 -17.23
C ALA A 517 12.25 10.60 -15.70
N GLY A 518 12.48 9.47 -15.02
CA GLY A 518 12.63 9.40 -13.56
C GLY A 518 12.41 7.97 -13.07
N GLY A 519 12.88 7.62 -11.88
CA GLY A 519 12.73 6.28 -11.35
C GLY A 519 12.81 6.20 -9.84
N LYS A 520 12.02 5.30 -9.26
CA LYS A 520 12.03 5.00 -7.82
C LYS A 520 11.76 3.53 -7.57
N LEU A 521 12.17 3.01 -6.41
CA LEU A 521 11.67 1.72 -5.93
C LEU A 521 10.16 1.80 -5.66
N THR A 522 9.46 0.66 -5.65
CA THR A 522 8.03 0.60 -5.29
C THR A 522 7.76 -0.40 -4.17
N GLY A 523 6.90 -0.02 -3.23
CA GLY A 523 6.52 -0.84 -2.08
C GLY A 523 7.54 -0.85 -0.94
N ALA A 524 7.60 -1.95 -0.19
CA ALA A 524 8.31 -2.06 1.09
C ALA A 524 9.86 -2.01 1.03
N GLY A 525 10.46 -1.88 -0.16
CA GLY A 525 11.91 -1.85 -0.31
C GLY A 525 12.63 -3.14 0.14
N SER A 526 13.94 -3.03 0.38
CA SER A 526 14.86 -4.14 0.68
C SER A 526 14.95 -5.22 -0.41
N GLY A 527 14.44 -4.93 -1.61
CA GLY A 527 14.31 -5.83 -2.75
C GLY A 527 13.06 -5.50 -3.57
N GLY A 528 12.68 -6.40 -4.46
CA GLY A 528 11.46 -6.27 -5.27
C GLY A 528 11.66 -5.39 -6.49
N CYS A 529 10.68 -4.51 -6.76
CA CYS A 529 10.56 -3.80 -8.04
C CYS A 529 10.86 -2.32 -7.95
N VAL A 530 11.14 -1.75 -9.11
CA VAL A 530 11.23 -0.30 -9.35
C VAL A 530 10.18 0.11 -10.37
N CYS A 531 9.78 1.38 -10.31
CA CYS A 531 8.99 2.07 -11.31
C CYS A 531 9.90 3.05 -12.05
N VAL A 532 9.98 2.86 -13.36
CA VAL A 532 10.71 3.74 -14.27
C VAL A 532 9.68 4.50 -15.10
N PHE A 533 9.68 5.81 -14.99
CA PHE A 533 8.88 6.70 -15.82
C PHE A 533 9.61 6.89 -17.14
N VAL A 534 8.91 6.60 -18.24
CA VAL A 534 9.50 6.56 -19.59
C VAL A 534 8.59 7.31 -20.55
N ARG A 535 9.18 7.96 -21.56
CA ARG A 535 8.44 8.47 -22.72
C ARG A 535 7.64 7.35 -23.37
N GLU A 536 6.38 7.63 -23.70
CA GLU A 536 5.44 6.62 -24.18
C GLU A 536 5.95 5.88 -25.42
N GLU A 537 6.53 6.63 -26.35
CA GLU A 537 7.11 6.15 -27.59
C GLU A 537 8.38 5.31 -27.41
N GLU A 538 9.10 5.48 -26.29
CA GLU A 538 10.34 4.75 -25.97
C GLU A 538 10.12 3.60 -24.97
N ALA A 539 8.88 3.36 -24.52
CA ALA A 539 8.61 2.39 -23.46
C ALA A 539 9.08 0.96 -23.82
N GLU A 540 8.84 0.52 -25.05
CA GLU A 540 9.31 -0.78 -25.56
C GLU A 540 10.84 -0.81 -25.72
N ALA A 541 11.46 0.31 -26.11
CA ALA A 541 12.90 0.44 -26.22
C ALA A 541 13.58 0.38 -24.84
N MET A 542 12.95 0.96 -23.81
CA MET A 542 13.38 0.85 -22.42
C MET A 542 13.32 -0.60 -21.92
N LEU A 543 12.25 -1.33 -22.26
CA LEU A 543 12.25 -2.77 -22.06
C LEU A 543 13.49 -3.35 -22.76
N ALA A 544 13.62 -3.30 -24.08
CA ALA A 544 14.76 -3.92 -24.76
C ALA A 544 16.15 -3.54 -24.16
N HIS A 545 16.32 -2.29 -23.69
CA HIS A 545 17.49 -1.83 -22.94
C HIS A 545 17.71 -2.59 -21.63
N LEU A 546 16.72 -2.65 -20.73
CA LEU A 546 16.85 -3.37 -19.45
C LEU A 546 17.18 -4.87 -19.63
N ASP A 547 16.80 -5.48 -20.76
CA ASP A 547 17.03 -6.92 -21.01
C ASP A 547 18.50 -7.12 -21.31
N ARG A 548 19.07 -6.25 -22.14
CA ARG A 548 20.47 -6.31 -22.51
C ARG A 548 21.39 -5.81 -21.40
N ALA A 549 21.06 -4.67 -20.79
CA ALA A 549 21.96 -3.94 -19.90
C ALA A 549 21.86 -4.38 -18.43
N TYR A 550 20.69 -4.86 -17.97
CA TYR A 550 20.53 -5.32 -16.59
C TYR A 550 20.43 -6.84 -16.51
N TYR A 551 19.35 -7.44 -17.03
CA TYR A 551 19.07 -8.87 -16.87
C TYR A 551 20.07 -9.77 -17.61
N GLY A 552 20.51 -9.34 -18.80
CA GLY A 552 21.44 -10.06 -19.67
C GLY A 552 22.91 -10.00 -19.22
N VAL A 553 23.21 -9.38 -18.07
CA VAL A 553 24.57 -9.25 -17.52
C VAL A 553 24.68 -10.09 -16.25
N PRO A 554 25.15 -11.36 -16.33
CA PRO A 554 25.17 -12.28 -15.19
C PRO A 554 25.95 -11.77 -13.97
N ALA A 555 26.97 -10.93 -14.19
CA ALA A 555 27.80 -10.34 -13.14
C ALA A 555 27.02 -9.44 -12.18
N HIS A 556 25.92 -8.81 -12.63
CA HIS A 556 25.07 -7.96 -11.79
C HIS A 556 24.38 -8.72 -10.65
N PHE A 557 24.31 -10.05 -10.74
CA PHE A 557 23.64 -10.89 -9.75
C PHE A 557 24.62 -11.66 -8.86
N GLU A 558 25.94 -11.50 -9.03
CA GLU A 558 26.94 -12.21 -8.21
C GLU A 558 26.88 -11.83 -6.74
N ARG A 559 26.59 -10.56 -6.45
CA ARG A 559 26.39 -10.12 -5.07
C ARG A 559 25.20 -10.82 -4.43
N TYR A 560 24.08 -10.90 -5.15
CA TYR A 560 22.90 -11.60 -4.66
C TYR A 560 23.19 -13.09 -4.45
N ARG A 561 23.83 -13.76 -5.41
CA ARG A 561 24.31 -15.15 -5.22
C ARG A 561 25.22 -15.28 -4.00
N GLY A 562 26.08 -14.30 -3.74
CA GLY A 562 26.91 -14.24 -2.53
C GLY A 562 26.08 -14.17 -1.25
N ALA A 563 25.05 -13.32 -1.22
CA ALA A 563 24.12 -13.23 -0.09
C ALA A 563 23.35 -14.54 0.12
N LEU A 564 22.90 -15.19 -0.96
CA LEU A 564 22.25 -16.51 -0.88
C LEU A 564 23.20 -17.59 -0.34
N ARG A 565 24.46 -17.63 -0.79
CA ARG A 565 25.47 -18.56 -0.27
C ARG A 565 25.72 -18.41 1.23
N ALA A 566 25.60 -17.19 1.75
CA ALA A 566 25.75 -16.90 3.17
C ALA A 566 24.53 -17.30 4.02
N LEU A 567 23.39 -17.67 3.41
CA LEU A 567 22.22 -18.13 4.15
C LEU A 567 22.52 -19.44 4.88
N PRO A 568 22.17 -19.56 6.17
CA PRO A 568 22.44 -20.77 6.95
C PRO A 568 21.55 -21.94 6.53
N ASP A 569 20.33 -21.67 6.08
CA ASP A 569 19.36 -22.70 5.67
C ASP A 569 19.58 -23.10 4.20
N ALA A 570 19.98 -24.36 4.00
CA ALA A 570 20.28 -24.90 2.68
C ALA A 570 19.04 -25.07 1.78
N ALA A 571 17.85 -25.31 2.34
CA ALA A 571 16.62 -25.46 1.58
C ALA A 571 16.14 -24.09 1.08
N VAL A 572 16.13 -23.08 1.96
CA VAL A 572 15.81 -21.70 1.59
C VAL A 572 16.78 -21.19 0.54
N ARG A 573 18.09 -21.42 0.72
CA ARG A 573 19.11 -21.04 -0.26
C ARG A 573 18.81 -21.64 -1.64
N ARG A 574 18.53 -22.94 -1.71
CA ARG A 574 18.24 -23.64 -2.97
C ARG A 574 17.00 -23.07 -3.65
N GLU A 575 15.92 -22.86 -2.90
CA GLU A 575 14.69 -22.27 -3.42
C GLU A 575 14.95 -20.89 -4.05
N MET A 576 15.70 -20.03 -3.37
CA MET A 576 16.01 -18.68 -3.84
C MET A 576 16.97 -18.68 -5.04
N GLU A 577 17.93 -19.60 -5.09
CA GLU A 577 18.80 -19.80 -6.26
C GLU A 577 17.99 -20.27 -7.48
N GLU A 578 17.05 -21.21 -7.29
CA GLU A 578 16.13 -21.66 -8.34
C GLU A 578 15.18 -20.55 -8.80
N ASN A 579 14.66 -19.73 -7.87
CA ASN A 579 13.85 -18.55 -8.20
C ASN A 579 14.61 -17.58 -9.11
N LEU A 580 15.85 -17.25 -8.72
CA LEU A 580 16.72 -16.37 -9.50
C LEU A 580 17.00 -16.96 -10.89
N ALA A 581 17.34 -18.25 -10.97
CA ALA A 581 17.62 -18.92 -12.23
C ALA A 581 16.40 -18.92 -13.16
N ARG A 582 15.21 -19.23 -12.64
CA ARG A 582 13.95 -19.16 -13.41
C ARG A 582 13.66 -17.74 -13.90
N ALA A 583 13.83 -16.74 -13.03
CA ALA A 583 13.58 -15.35 -13.39
C ALA A 583 14.53 -14.83 -14.47
N LEU A 584 15.81 -15.24 -14.43
CA LEU A 584 16.80 -14.89 -15.45
C LEU A 584 16.58 -15.66 -16.77
N ALA A 585 15.91 -16.81 -16.74
CA ALA A 585 15.55 -17.54 -17.95
C ALA A 585 14.33 -16.95 -18.67
N ASP A 586 13.51 -16.16 -17.96
CA ASP A 586 12.31 -15.48 -18.49
C ASP A 586 12.34 -14.00 -18.09
N THR A 587 13.30 -13.26 -18.67
CA THR A 587 13.46 -11.82 -18.43
C THR A 587 12.28 -10.97 -18.88
N PRO A 588 11.54 -11.31 -19.98
CA PRO A 588 10.33 -10.58 -20.33
C PRO A 588 9.26 -10.60 -19.22
N ALA A 589 9.16 -11.67 -18.43
CA ALA A 589 8.23 -11.72 -17.30
C ALA A 589 8.65 -10.86 -16.10
N GLN A 590 9.90 -10.35 -16.05
CA GLN A 590 10.43 -9.59 -14.93
C GLN A 590 10.10 -8.10 -15.00
N ARG A 591 9.41 -7.68 -16.04
CA ARG A 591 9.17 -6.27 -16.35
C ARG A 591 7.99 -6.10 -17.27
N ARG A 592 7.35 -4.95 -17.21
CA ARG A 592 6.22 -4.64 -18.08
C ARG A 592 5.93 -3.16 -18.12
N ILE A 593 5.30 -2.73 -19.21
CA ILE A 593 4.60 -1.46 -19.24
C ILE A 593 3.31 -1.63 -18.42
N VAL A 594 3.09 -0.71 -17.50
CA VAL A 594 1.89 -0.66 -16.65
C VAL A 594 0.85 0.22 -17.34
N THR A 595 -0.37 -0.31 -17.46
CA THR A 595 -1.54 0.49 -17.82
C THR A 595 -2.42 0.68 -16.59
N PHE A 596 -3.00 1.86 -16.41
CA PHE A 596 -3.82 2.15 -15.25
C PHE A 596 -5.26 1.71 -15.50
N SER A 597 -5.65 0.57 -14.91
CA SER A 597 -7.03 0.09 -15.00
C SER A 597 -7.94 0.85 -14.03
N ARG A 598 -9.26 0.68 -14.15
CA ARG A 598 -10.22 1.07 -13.11
C ARG A 598 -10.01 0.23 -11.85
N GLY A 599 -10.49 0.67 -10.70
CA GLY A 599 -10.55 -0.12 -9.47
C GLY A 599 -11.48 -1.34 -9.56
N ALA A 600 -11.64 -2.01 -8.41
CA ALA A 600 -12.45 -3.18 -8.23
C ALA A 600 -13.92 -2.89 -8.58
N CYS A 601 -14.51 -3.80 -9.35
CA CYS A 601 -15.88 -3.64 -9.83
C CYS A 601 -16.49 -5.01 -10.16
N MET A 602 -17.80 -5.11 -9.98
CA MET A 602 -18.59 -6.12 -10.67
C MET A 602 -18.56 -5.86 -12.18
N LEU A 603 -18.44 -6.92 -12.96
CA LEU A 603 -18.54 -6.83 -14.41
C LEU A 603 -20.01 -6.77 -14.79
N GLY A 604 -20.31 -5.93 -15.77
CA GLY A 604 -21.66 -5.69 -16.27
C GLY A 604 -21.59 -5.00 -17.63
N LEU A 605 -22.73 -4.99 -18.33
CA LEU A 605 -22.99 -4.20 -19.53
C LEU A 605 -24.03 -3.14 -19.20
#